data_AF-A0A4U3A5U2-F1
#
_entry.id   AF-A0A4U3A5U2-F1
#
_cell.length_a   1.000
_cell.length_b   1.000
_cell.length_c   1.000
_cell.angle_alpha   90.00
_cell.angle_beta   90.00
_cell.angle_gamma   90.00
#
_symmetry.space_group_name_H-M   'P 1'
#
loop_
_entity.id
_entity.type
_entity.pdbx_description
1 polymer ?
#
loop_
_entity_poly.entity_id
_entity_poly.type
_entity_poly.pdbx_seq_one_letter_code
_entity_poly.pdbx_strand_id
1 'polypeptide(L)' 'MNVKAQKYIPLTEATYYILLSLVKPMHGYGIMQMVEAMTNGEVKLGPGTLYGNTTKLLKENLIVEVASTDRKKCYELT' A
#
# COMPACT_ATOMS: atom_id res chain seq x y z
N MET A 1 -0.91 -20.00 13.47
CA MET A 1 -1.27 -18.69 12.89
C MET A 1 -0.67 -17.59 13.75
N ASN A 2 -0.10 -16.55 13.14
CA ASN A 2 0.45 -15.39 13.86
C ASN A 2 -0.69 -14.55 14.42
N VAL A 3 -0.83 -14.51 15.76
CA VAL A 3 -1.95 -13.83 16.46
C VAL A 3 -2.05 -12.34 16.07
N LYS A 4 -0.93 -11.70 15.71
CA LYS A 4 -0.93 -10.31 15.24
C LYS A 4 -1.62 -10.13 13.89
N ALA A 5 -1.49 -11.10 12.98
CA ALA A 5 -2.09 -11.03 11.64
C ALA A 5 -3.62 -11.13 11.70
N GLN A 6 -4.18 -11.81 12.70
CA GLN A 6 -5.62 -12.01 12.87
C GLN A 6 -6.38 -10.67 12.97
N LYS A 7 -5.76 -9.63 13.55
CA LYS A 7 -6.33 -8.27 13.66
C LYS A 7 -6.65 -7.67 12.28
N TYR A 8 -5.96 -8.10 11.24
CA TYR A 8 -6.04 -7.53 9.90
C TYR A 8 -6.90 -8.35 8.94
N ILE A 9 -7.51 -9.44 9.40
CA ILE A 9 -8.35 -10.31 8.58
C ILE A 9 -9.83 -10.09 8.91
N PRO A 10 -10.70 -9.81 7.93
CA PRO A 10 -10.36 -9.62 6.52
C PRO A 10 -9.68 -8.26 6.27
N LEU A 11 -8.74 -8.23 5.32
CA LEU A 11 -8.21 -6.97 4.80
C LEU A 11 -9.30 -6.28 3.97
N THR A 12 -9.33 -4.95 4.00
CA THR A 12 -10.08 -4.23 2.97
C THR A 12 -9.39 -4.42 1.63
N GLU A 13 -10.16 -4.40 0.54
CA GLU A 13 -9.65 -4.55 -0.82
C GLU A 13 -8.51 -3.55 -1.12
N ALA A 14 -8.69 -2.28 -0.75
CA ALA A 14 -7.66 -1.26 -0.89
C ALA A 14 -6.38 -1.60 -0.10
N THR A 15 -6.51 -2.07 1.15
CA THR A 15 -5.33 -2.44 1.97
C THR A 15 -4.59 -3.62 1.33
N TYR A 16 -5.33 -4.64 0.88
CA TYR A 16 -4.76 -5.81 0.21
C TYR A 16 -3.94 -5.42 -1.02
N TYR A 17 -4.52 -4.64 -1.93
CA TYR A 17 -3.83 -4.24 -3.16
C TYR A 17 -2.67 -3.26 -2.93
N ILE A 18 -2.76 -2.39 -1.92
CA ILE A 18 -1.63 -1.54 -1.52
C ILE A 18 -0.48 -2.41 -1.02
N LEU A 19 -0.71 -3.33 -0.08
CA LEU A 19 0.34 -4.21 0.44
C LEU A 19 0.95 -5.08 -0.66
N LEU A 20 0.13 -5.60 -1.57
CA LEU A 20 0.59 -6.38 -2.72
C LEU A 20 1.45 -5.55 -3.68
N SER A 21 1.12 -4.28 -3.88
CA SER A 21 1.92 -3.36 -4.71
C SER A 21 3.28 -3.02 -4.07
N LEU A 22 3.41 -3.17 -2.76
CA LEU A 22 4.58 -2.80 -1.97
C LEU A 22 5.52 -3.97 -1.67
N VAL A 23 5.31 -5.13 -2.30
CA VAL A 23 6.31 -6.22 -2.36
C VAL A 23 7.62 -5.76 -3.00
N LYS A 24 7.58 -4.65 -3.75
CA LYS A 24 8.75 -3.89 -4.21
C LYS A 24 8.58 -2.40 -3.85
N PRO A 25 9.67 -1.65 -3.63
CA PRO A 25 9.62 -0.22 -3.38
C PRO A 25 8.80 0.54 -4.43
N MET A 26 7.84 1.34 -4.00
CA MET A 26 6.98 2.09 -4.91
C MET A 26 6.52 3.44 -4.37
N HIS A 27 6.45 4.43 -5.27
CA HIS A 27 5.84 5.72 -4.99
C HIS A 27 4.32 5.62 -4.94
N GLY A 28 3.68 6.53 -4.20
CA GLY A 28 2.22 6.57 -4.11
C GLY A 28 1.49 6.59 -5.46
N TYR A 29 1.99 7.33 -6.44
CA TYR A 29 1.43 7.34 -7.80
C TYR A 29 1.57 5.99 -8.51
N GLY A 30 2.72 5.34 -8.35
CA GLY A 30 2.95 4.00 -8.89
C GLY A 30 1.98 2.97 -8.29
N ILE A 31 1.66 3.08 -7.00
CA ILE A 31 0.70 2.18 -6.35
C ILE A 31 -0.68 2.31 -7.02
N MET A 32 -1.16 3.54 -7.26
CA MET A 32 -2.44 3.75 -7.93
C MET A 32 -2.47 3.12 -9.33
N GLN A 33 -1.39 3.31 -10.11
CA GLN A 33 -1.27 2.74 -11.46
C GLN A 33 -1.18 1.21 -11.43
N MET A 34 -0.42 0.64 -10.49
CA MET A 34 -0.25 -0.80 -10.33
C MET A 34 -1.57 -1.47 -9.97
N VAL A 35 -2.33 -0.88 -9.05
CA VAL A 35 -3.64 -1.42 -8.64
C VAL A 35 -4.65 -1.34 -9.77
N GLU A 36 -4.70 -0.23 -10.50
CA GLU A 36 -5.59 -0.12 -11.67
C GLU A 36 -5.21 -1.16 -12.73
N ALA A 37 -3.91 -1.34 -13.03
CA ALA A 37 -3.43 -2.30 -14.01
C ALA A 37 -3.69 -3.76 -13.59
N MET A 38 -3.39 -4.13 -12.34
CA MET A 38 -3.52 -5.51 -11.86
C MET A 38 -4.98 -5.97 -11.75
N THR A 39 -5.90 -5.02 -11.60
CA THR A 39 -7.35 -5.27 -11.48
C THR A 39 -8.11 -4.99 -12.77
N ASN A 40 -7.41 -4.74 -13.89
CA ASN A 40 -8.03 -4.33 -15.16
C ASN A 40 -9.03 -3.17 -15.01
N GLY A 41 -8.73 -2.24 -14.09
CA GLY A 41 -9.54 -1.06 -13.83
C GLY A 41 -10.74 -1.25 -12.89
N GLU A 42 -10.97 -2.47 -12.37
CA GLU A 42 -12.04 -2.72 -11.39
C GLU A 42 -11.82 -1.94 -10.09
N VAL A 43 -10.55 -1.82 -9.65
CA VAL A 43 -10.19 -1.06 -8.46
C VAL A 43 -9.40 0.18 -8.85
N LYS A 44 -9.90 1.34 -8.42
CA LYS A 44 -9.23 2.63 -8.60
C LYS A 44 -9.01 3.32 -7.26
N LEU A 45 -7.75 3.46 -6.89
CA LEU A 45 -7.39 4.13 -5.65
C LEU A 45 -7.32 5.64 -5.88
N GLY A 46 -8.22 6.38 -5.23
CA GLY A 46 -8.11 7.84 -5.14
C GLY A 46 -6.99 8.26 -4.18
N PRO A 47 -6.44 9.49 -4.31
CA PRO A 47 -5.37 9.97 -3.43
C PRO A 47 -5.74 9.93 -1.94
N GLY A 48 -6.97 10.28 -1.57
CA GLY A 48 -7.44 10.23 -0.18
C GLY A 48 -7.41 8.82 0.40
N THR A 49 -7.86 7.83 -0.38
CA THR A 49 -7.82 6.41 0.02
C THR A 49 -6.39 5.93 0.16
N LEU A 50 -5.55 6.23 -0.82
CA LEU A 50 -4.15 5.82 -0.79
C LEU A 50 -3.42 6.41 0.43
N TYR A 51 -3.44 7.74 0.59
CA TYR A 51 -2.70 8.40 1.66
C TYR A 51 -3.24 8.04 3.05
N GLY A 52 -4.55 7.84 3.19
CA GLY A 52 -5.14 7.35 4.44
C GLY A 52 -4.64 5.95 4.79
N ASN A 53 -4.62 5.04 3.83
CA ASN A 53 -4.13 3.68 4.04
C ASN A 53 -2.61 3.65 4.29
N THR A 54 -1.79 4.35 3.51
CA THR A 54 -0.33 4.35 3.74
C THR A 54 0.03 4.98 5.09
N THR A 55 -0.65 6.05 5.51
CA THR A 55 -0.47 6.64 6.85
C THR A 55 -0.80 5.64 7.95
N LYS A 56 -1.91 4.91 7.82
CA LYS A 56 -2.29 3.86 8.77
C LYS A 56 -1.26 2.73 8.80
N LEU A 57 -0.85 2.23 7.64
CA LEU A 57 0.07 1.10 7.51
C LEU A 57 1.47 1.43 8.04
N LEU A 58 1.96 2.66 7.83
CA LEU A 58 3.20 3.17 8.43
C LEU A 58 3.09 3.18 9.96
N LYS A 59 1.99 3.72 10.50
CA LYS A 59 1.75 3.76 11.96
C LYS A 59 1.70 2.35 12.57
N GLU A 60 1.23 1.37 11.82
CA GLU A 60 1.17 -0.03 12.24
C GLU A 60 2.45 -0.83 11.91
N ASN A 61 3.47 -0.19 11.33
CA ASN A 61 4.75 -0.80 10.92
C ASN A 61 4.60 -1.97 9.95
N LEU A 62 3.54 -1.94 9.13
CA LEU A 62 3.33 -2.93 8.06
C LEU A 62 4.06 -2.53 6.77
N ILE A 63 4.37 -1.24 6.62
CA ILE A 63 5.19 -0.70 5.54
C ILE A 63 6.19 0.31 6.13
N VAL A 64 7.24 0.61 5.39
CA VAL A 64 8.26 1.62 5.73
C VAL A 64 8.41 2.63 4.61
N GLU A 65 8.85 3.86 4.93
CA GLU A 65 9.36 4.81 3.94
C GLU A 65 10.81 4.45 3.58
N VAL A 66 11.11 4.35 2.29
CA VAL A 66 12.46 4.07 1.79
C VAL A 66 12.97 5.24 0.95
N ALA A 67 14.30 5.34 0.85
CA ALA A 67 14.95 6.41 0.09
C ALA A 67 14.51 6.39 -1.37
N SER A 68 14.20 7.56 -1.90
CA SER A 68 13.87 7.76 -3.31
C SER A 68 14.85 8.74 -3.95
N THR A 69 15.06 8.56 -5.24
CA THR A 69 15.89 9.45 -6.06
C THR A 69 15.18 10.77 -6.36
N ASP A 70 13.87 10.85 -6.12
CA ASP A 70 13.05 12.05 -6.29
C ASP A 70 12.54 12.60 -4.93
N ARG A 71 11.89 13.77 -4.93
CA ARG A 71 11.30 14.34 -3.70
C ARG A 71 10.01 13.63 -3.25
N LYS A 72 9.63 12.51 -3.87
CA LYS A 72 8.37 11.82 -3.57
C LYS A 72 8.64 10.67 -2.62
N LYS A 73 7.72 10.46 -1.67
CA LYS A 73 7.79 9.33 -0.75
C LYS A 73 7.71 8.00 -1.51
N CYS A 74 8.60 7.08 -1.16
CA CYS A 74 8.58 5.69 -1.59
C CYS A 74 8.27 4.80 -0.38
N TYR A 75 7.52 3.73 -0.61
CA TYR A 75 7.14 2.78 0.44
C TYR A 75 7.56 1.37 0.07
N GLU A 76 7.76 0.52 1.08
CA GLU A 76 8.04 -0.92 0.92
C GLU A 76 7.40 -1.71 2.08
N LEU A 77 6.98 -2.94 1.83
CA LEU A 77 6.48 -3.88 2.84
C LEU A 77 7.60 -4.29 3.83
N THR A 78 7.27 -4.49 5.10
CA THR A 78 8.24 -4.91 6.14
C THR A 78 8.57 -6.40 6.15
#